data_AF-G5JBY9-F1
#
_entry.id   AF-G5JBY9-F1
#
_cell.length_a   1.000
_cell.length_b   1.000
_cell.length_c   1.000
_cell.angle_alpha   90.00
_cell.angle_beta   90.00
_cell.angle_gamma   90.00
#
_symmetry.space_group_name_H-M   'P 1'
#
loop_
_entity.id
_entity.type
_entity.pdbx_description
1 polymer ?
#
loop_
_entity_poly.entity_id
_entity_poly.type
_entity_poly.pdbx_seq_one_letter_code
_entity_poly.pdbx_strand_id
1 'polypeptide(L)' 'MPSAISRRNLIKKFKSLGYTGPYSGKKHQFMTKGSQKIRIPNPHGSQDISIDLVKEILKQADISNEDWDNA' A
#
# COMPACT_ATOMS: atom_id res chain seq x y z
N MET A 1 5.28 11.66 6.44
CA MET A 1 4.10 12.06 5.65
C MET A 1 4.12 11.28 4.35
N PRO A 2 2.97 10.78 3.86
CA PRO A 2 2.92 10.05 2.60
C PRO A 2 3.36 10.94 1.43
N SER A 3 4.32 10.43 0.66
CA SER A 3 4.83 11.02 -0.58
C SER A 3 4.41 10.16 -1.78
N ALA A 4 4.58 10.71 -2.99
CA ALA A 4 4.40 9.91 -4.19
C ALA A 4 5.42 8.76 -4.16
N ILE A 5 4.93 7.54 -4.29
CA ILE A 5 5.75 6.35 -4.05
C ILE A 5 5.53 5.34 -5.16
N SER A 6 6.63 4.73 -5.60
CA SER A 6 6.53 3.62 -6.54
C SER A 6 5.75 2.46 -5.92
N ARG A 7 5.03 1.73 -6.76
CA ARG A 7 4.33 0.50 -6.36
C ARG A 7 5.22 -0.48 -5.61
N ARG A 8 6.49 -0.60 -6.02
CA ARG A 8 7.47 -1.49 -5.37
C ARG A 8 7.75 -1.05 -3.94
N ASN A 9 7.96 0.24 -3.72
CA ASN A 9 8.24 0.80 -2.39
C ASN A 9 6.99 0.74 -1.50
N LEU A 10 5.79 0.94 -2.06
CA LEU A 10 4.53 0.72 -1.35
C LEU A 10 4.46 -0.71 -0.77
N ILE A 11 4.68 -1.72 -1.63
CA ILE A 11 4.68 -3.13 -1.22
C ILE A 11 5.75 -3.40 -0.16
N LYS A 12 6.95 -2.83 -0.30
CA LYS A 12 8.06 -3.03 0.66
C LYS A 12 7.69 -2.49 2.05
N LYS A 13 7.16 -1.27 2.15
CA LYS A 13 6.73 -0.68 3.43
C LYS A 13 5.58 -1.47 4.07
N PHE A 14 4.59 -1.90 3.29
CA PHE A 14 3.52 -2.75 3.82
C PHE A 14 4.06 -4.08 4.37
N LYS A 15 5.08 -4.68 3.73
CA LYS A 15 5.75 -5.86 4.29
C LYS A 15 6.45 -5.55 5.63
N SER A 16 7.15 -4.42 5.75
CA SER A 16 7.73 -3.97 7.02
C SER A 16 6.67 -3.82 8.11
N LEU A 17 5.47 -3.35 7.75
CA LEU A 17 4.32 -3.20 8.64
C LEU A 17 3.59 -4.52 8.96
N GLY A 18 4.11 -5.65 8.49
CA GLY A 18 3.58 -6.99 8.76
C GLY A 18 2.49 -7.46 7.80
N TYR A 19 2.32 -6.83 6.64
CA TYR A 19 1.43 -7.33 5.60
C TYR A 19 2.09 -8.41 4.75
N THR A 20 1.29 -9.40 4.32
CA THR A 20 1.69 -10.47 3.41
C THR A 20 1.13 -10.25 2.00
N GLY A 21 1.80 -10.84 0.99
CA GLY A 21 1.48 -10.70 -0.43
C GLY A 21 2.58 -10.02 -1.25
N PRO A 22 2.24 -9.39 -2.40
CA PRO A 22 0.90 -9.18 -2.95
C PRO A 22 0.30 -10.46 -3.54
N TYR A 23 -0.99 -10.68 -3.28
CA TYR A 23 -1.80 -11.74 -3.87
C TYR A 23 -2.49 -11.24 -5.14
N SER A 24 -2.54 -12.08 -6.17
CA SER A 24 -3.26 -11.77 -7.41
C SER A 24 -4.78 -11.85 -7.18
N GLY A 25 -5.47 -10.73 -7.38
CA GLY A 25 -6.93 -10.68 -7.46
C GLY A 25 -7.42 -10.60 -8.91
N LYS A 26 -8.73 -10.75 -9.13
CA LYS A 26 -9.34 -10.69 -10.48
C LYS A 26 -9.11 -9.36 -11.21
N LYS A 27 -8.97 -8.25 -10.49
CA LYS A 27 -8.75 -6.91 -11.05
C LYS A 27 -7.42 -6.31 -10.57
N HIS A 28 -7.27 -6.16 -9.26
CA HIS A 28 -6.07 -5.60 -8.64
C HIS A 28 -5.42 -6.62 -7.71
N GLN A 29 -4.12 -6.49 -7.52
CA GLN A 29 -3.42 -7.21 -6.46
C GLN A 29 -3.85 -6.67 -5.08
N PHE A 30 -3.65 -7.45 -4.03
CA PHE A 30 -3.96 -7.05 -2.66
C PHE A 30 -2.95 -7.61 -1.67
N MET A 31 -2.83 -6.99 -0.50
CA MET A 31 -2.03 -7.48 0.62
C MET A 31 -2.92 -7.64 1.85
N THR A 32 -2.52 -8.51 2.78
CA THR A 32 -3.34 -8.82 3.98
C THR A 32 -2.51 -8.79 5.26
N LYS A 33 -3.12 -8.37 6.36
CA LYS A 33 -2.55 -8.45 7.72
C LYS A 33 -3.67 -8.88 8.66
N GLY A 34 -3.68 -10.15 9.07
CA GLY A 34 -4.79 -10.73 9.83
C GLY A 34 -6.10 -10.66 9.03
N SER A 35 -7.12 -10.01 9.58
CA SER A 35 -8.42 -9.77 8.92
C SER A 35 -8.41 -8.59 7.95
N GLN A 36 -7.36 -7.75 7.99
CA GLN A 36 -7.27 -6.55 7.18
C GLN A 36 -6.77 -6.86 5.77
N LYS A 37 -7.41 -6.24 4.78
CA LYS A 37 -7.11 -6.43 3.36
C LYS A 37 -7.02 -5.07 2.66
N ILE A 38 -5.86 -4.80 2.08
CA ILE A 38 -5.59 -3.57 1.33
C ILE A 38 -5.45 -3.87 -0.16
N ARG A 39 -6.00 -3.01 -1.01
CA ARG A 39 -5.85 -3.13 -2.47
C ARG A 39 -4.58 -2.43 -2.91
N ILE A 40 -3.79 -3.08 -3.75
CA ILE A 40 -2.61 -2.49 -4.38
C ILE A 40 -2.99 -2.07 -5.80
N PRO A 41 -2.97 -0.76 -6.12
CA PRO A 41 -3.31 -0.28 -7.45
C PRO A 41 -2.38 -0.89 -8.51
N ASN A 42 -2.91 -1.09 -9.71
CA ASN A 42 -2.13 -1.54 -10.85
C ASN A 42 -1.32 -0.36 -11.41
N PRO A 43 -0.12 -0.62 -11.94
CA PRO A 43 0.66 0.42 -12.60
C PRO A 43 -0.08 0.87 -13.87
N HIS A 44 -0.40 2.15 -13.97
CA HIS A 44 -0.99 2.76 -15.16
C HIS A 44 0.02 3.75 -15.75
N GLY A 45 0.80 3.35 -16.75
CA GLY A 45 1.75 4.24 -17.46
C GLY A 45 2.92 4.74 -16.60
N SER A 46 2.64 5.58 -15.60
CA SER A 46 3.57 5.95 -14.52
C SER A 46 3.62 4.85 -13.46
N GLN A 47 4.83 4.58 -12.95
CA GLN A 47 5.06 3.59 -11.89
C GLN A 47 4.76 4.13 -10.48
N ASP A 48 4.55 5.44 -10.37
CA ASP A 48 4.31 6.15 -9.12
C ASP A 48 2.82 6.25 -8.81
N ILE A 49 2.52 6.05 -7.53
CA ILE A 49 1.19 6.15 -6.94
C ILE A 49 1.08 7.55 -6.34
N SER A 50 -0.01 8.25 -6.67
CA SER A 50 -0.26 9.60 -6.15
C SER A 50 -0.37 9.61 -4.63
N ILE A 51 0.04 10.72 -4.02
CA ILE A 51 -0.01 10.92 -2.56
C ILE A 51 -1.42 10.67 -2.01
N ASP A 52 -2.45 11.14 -2.73
CA ASP A 52 -3.85 10.99 -2.31
C ASP A 52 -4.27 9.53 -2.30
N LEU A 53 -3.85 8.74 -3.30
CA LEU A 53 -4.15 7.31 -3.32
C LEU A 53 -3.40 6.55 -2.23
N VAL A 54 -2.16 6.95 -1.91
CA VAL A 54 -1.43 6.39 -0.76
C VAL A 54 -2.18 6.68 0.53
N LYS A 55 -2.61 7.93 0.76
CA LYS A 55 -3.37 8.33 1.95
C LYS A 55 -4.66 7.52 2.11
N GLU A 56 -5.41 7.33 1.03
CA GLU A 56 -6.63 6.51 1.06
C GLU A 56 -6.35 5.04 1.40
N ILE A 57 -5.26 4.47 0.88
CA ILE A 57 -4.85 3.10 1.24
C ILE A 57 -4.46 3.04 2.72
N LEU A 58 -3.68 4.00 3.24
CA LEU A 58 -3.30 4.04 4.66
C LEU A 58 -4.50 4.19 5.58
N LYS A 59 -5.49 4.99 5.19
CA LYS A 59 -6.75 5.14 5.92
C LYS A 59 -7.57 3.84 5.96
N GLN A 60 -7.64 3.10 4.84
CA GLN A 60 -8.26 1.76 4.81
C GLN A 60 -7.48 0.74 5.66
N ALA A 61 -6.17 0.96 5.75
CA ALA A 61 -5.24 0.15 6.52
C ALA A 61 -5.18 0.53 8.01
N ASP A 62 -5.91 1.57 8.44
CA ASP A 62 -5.84 2.13 9.79
C ASP A 62 -4.39 2.38 10.26
N ILE A 63 -3.54 2.84 9.34
CA ILE A 63 -2.12 3.13 9.58
C ILE A 63 -1.97 4.65 9.71
N SER A 64 -1.40 5.09 10.83
CA SER A 64 -1.08 6.50 11.03
C SER A 64 0.05 6.94 10.11
N ASN A 65 0.16 8.25 9.84
CA ASN A 65 1.29 8.77 9.08
C ASN A 65 2.63 8.52 9.78
N GLU A 66 2.63 8.45 11.11
CA GLU A 66 3.82 8.21 11.93
C GLU A 66 4.29 6.75 11.81
N ASP A 67 3.37 5.79 11.91
CA ASP A 67 3.66 4.37 11.65
C ASP A 67 4.19 4.15 10.23
N TRP A 68 3.63 4.88 9.26
CA TRP A 68 4.08 4.83 7.87
C TRP A 68 5.49 5.39 7.67
N ASP A 69 5.86 6.43 8.41
CA ASP A 69 7.20 7.04 8.33
C ASP A 69 8.26 6.17 9.00
N ASN A 70 7.89 5.46 10.07
CA ASN A 70 8.79 4.57 10.81
C ASN A 70 9.00 3.18 10.15
N ALA A 71 8.32 2.88 9.05
CA ALA A 71 8.36 1.60 8.33
C ALA A 71 9.24 1.60 7.06
#